data_AF-A0ABD4XLL3-F1
#
_entry.id   AF-A0ABD4XLL3-F1
#
_cell.length_a   1.000
_cell.length_b   1.000
_cell.length_c   1.000
_cell.angle_alpha   90.00
_cell.angle_beta   90.00
_cell.angle_gamma   90.00
#
_symmetry.space_group_name_H-M   'P 1'
#
loop_
_entity.id
_entity.type
_entity.pdbx_description
1 polymer ?
#
loop_
_entity_poly.entity_id
_entity_poly.type
_entity_poly.pdbx_seq_one_letter_code
_entity_poly.pdbx_strand_id
1 'polypeptide(L)'
;MEDKRIGLRLSSDTYAKLEKSGEVYGLSASRYAKKVLENAHMRKPLLPFEQQKKVVHDLVKQGGNLNQVARWVNLHKSDLSEDTANRLIKNFAELTKGYEQIWQQLQK
;
A
#
# COMPACT_ATOMS: atom_id res chain seq x y z
N MET A 1 22.41 -35.81 -4.13
CA MET A 1 21.24 -34.93 -3.94
C MET A 1 20.10 -35.54 -4.70
N GLU A 2 18.93 -35.66 -4.09
CA GLU A 2 17.74 -36.22 -4.74
C GLU A 2 17.00 -35.09 -5.46
N ASP A 3 16.81 -35.23 -6.77
CA ASP A 3 16.15 -34.21 -7.59
C ASP A 3 14.63 -34.25 -7.35
N LYS A 4 14.12 -33.24 -6.63
CA LYS A 4 12.69 -33.07 -6.38
C LYS A 4 12.08 -32.14 -7.42
N ARG A 5 10.93 -32.54 -7.99
CA ARG A 5 10.17 -31.75 -8.97
C ARG A 5 8.89 -31.21 -8.33
N ILE A 6 8.60 -29.94 -8.59
CA ILE A 6 7.34 -29.29 -8.20
C ILE A 6 6.62 -28.86 -9.49
N GLY A 7 5.36 -29.26 -9.64
CA GLY A 7 4.50 -28.84 -10.74
C GLY A 7 3.67 -27.63 -10.37
N LEU A 8 3.66 -26.60 -11.21
CA LEU A 8 2.79 -25.42 -11.07
C LEU A 8 1.65 -25.51 -12.07
N ARG A 9 0.41 -25.42 -11.59
CA ARG A 9 -0.77 -25.29 -12.45
C ARG A 9 -1.11 -23.82 -12.62
N LEU A 10 -1.12 -23.35 -13.86
CA LEU A 10 -1.34 -21.95 -14.21
C LEU A 10 -2.53 -21.85 -15.17
N SER A 11 -3.29 -20.76 -15.08
CA SER A 11 -4.21 -20.37 -16.15
C SER A 11 -3.43 -19.80 -17.34
N SER A 12 -4.03 -19.79 -18.52
CA SER A 12 -3.41 -19.24 -19.74
C SER A 12 -2.93 -17.80 -19.53
N ASP A 13 -3.75 -16.95 -18.89
CA ASP A 13 -3.39 -15.55 -18.60
C ASP A 13 -2.21 -15.43 -17.64
N THR A 14 -2.15 -16.31 -16.64
CA THR A 14 -1.06 -16.31 -15.65
C THR A 14 0.24 -16.75 -16.30
N TYR A 15 0.18 -17.77 -17.17
CA TYR A 15 1.33 -18.23 -17.94
C TYR A 15 1.86 -17.14 -18.88
N ALA A 16 0.99 -16.45 -19.61
CA ALA A 16 1.40 -15.37 -20.52
C ALA A 16 2.09 -14.21 -19.78
N LYS A 17 1.62 -13.85 -18.57
CA LYS A 17 2.27 -12.83 -17.72
C LYS A 17 3.65 -13.29 -17.25
N LEU A 18 3.77 -14.57 -16.88
CA LEU A 18 5.02 -15.18 -16.44
C LEU A 18 6.04 -15.22 -17.58
N GLU A 19 5.60 -15.56 -18.79
CA GLU A 19 6.42 -15.59 -20.01
C GLU A 19 6.96 -14.20 -20.35
N LYS A 20 6.08 -13.20 -20.48
CA LYS A 20 6.48 -11.80 -20.72
C LYS A 20 7.45 -11.29 -19.66
N SER A 21 7.23 -11.64 -18.39
CA SER A 21 8.15 -11.26 -17.32
C SER A 21 9.51 -11.93 -17.49
N GLY A 22 9.55 -13.21 -17.88
CA GLY A 22 10.78 -13.95 -18.16
C GLY A 22 11.57 -13.38 -19.34
N GLU A 23 10.89 -12.97 -20.41
CA GLU A 23 11.51 -12.35 -21.60
C GLU A 23 12.32 -11.10 -21.25
N VAL A 24 11.83 -10.25 -20.33
CA VAL A 24 12.55 -9.06 -19.84
C VAL A 24 13.91 -9.42 -19.23
N TYR A 25 14.06 -10.63 -18.69
CA TYR A 25 15.31 -11.14 -18.12
C TYR A 25 16.06 -12.13 -19.02
N GLY A 26 15.59 -12.35 -20.26
CA GLY A 26 16.16 -13.35 -21.18
C GLY A 26 15.98 -14.80 -20.68
N LEU A 27 14.93 -15.06 -19.88
CA LEU A 27 14.66 -16.37 -19.27
C LEU A 27 13.37 -16.98 -19.83
N SER A 28 13.38 -18.31 -20.02
CA SER A 28 12.13 -19.07 -20.23
C SER A 28 11.19 -18.94 -19.02
N ALA A 29 9.88 -19.03 -19.24
CA ALA A 29 8.87 -18.99 -18.16
C ALA A 29 9.21 -19.90 -16.96
N SER A 30 9.65 -21.14 -17.21
CA SER A 30 10.01 -22.10 -16.15
C SER A 30 11.24 -21.69 -15.33
N ARG A 31 12.30 -21.21 -16.00
CA ARG A 31 13.49 -20.69 -15.32
C ARG A 31 13.19 -19.42 -14.53
N TYR A 32 12.37 -18.54 -15.08
CA TYR A 32 11.93 -17.34 -14.40
C TYR A 32 11.11 -17.70 -13.15
N ALA A 33 10.13 -18.60 -13.26
CA ALA A 33 9.35 -19.09 -12.11
C ALA A 33 10.24 -19.71 -11.04
N LYS A 34 11.21 -20.55 -11.42
CA LYS A 34 12.19 -21.12 -10.48
C LYS A 34 12.96 -20.01 -9.76
N LYS A 35 13.49 -19.03 -10.49
CA LYS A 35 14.22 -17.90 -9.90
C LYS A 35 13.34 -17.05 -8.98
N VAL A 36 12.07 -16.85 -9.31
CA VAL A 36 11.09 -16.17 -8.44
C VAL A 36 10.88 -16.97 -7.17
N LEU A 37 10.66 -18.29 -7.25
CA LEU A 37 10.48 -19.15 -6.07
C LEU A 37 11.73 -19.21 -5.19
N GLU A 38 12.92 -19.27 -5.78
CA GLU A 38 14.20 -19.29 -5.06
C GLU A 38 14.50 -17.97 -4.35
N ASN A 39 14.11 -16.84 -4.95
CA ASN A 39 14.31 -15.51 -4.39
C ASN A 39 13.10 -14.97 -3.62
N ALA A 40 12.00 -15.74 -3.57
CA ALA A 40 10.77 -15.36 -2.89
C ALA A 40 11.03 -15.31 -1.39
N HIS A 41 11.32 -14.11 -0.88
CA HIS A 41 11.33 -13.86 0.55
C HIS A 41 9.87 -13.84 1.02
N MET A 42 9.42 -14.96 1.57
CA MET A 42 8.14 -15.02 2.29
C MET A 42 8.26 -14.23 3.59
N ARG A 43 8.09 -12.92 3.50
CA ARG A 43 7.91 -12.09 4.70
C ARG A 43 6.51 -12.34 5.22
N LYS A 44 6.43 -12.84 6.46
CA LYS A 44 5.16 -12.86 7.19
C LYS A 44 4.66 -11.41 7.22
N PRO A 45 3.47 -11.11 6.68
CA PRO A 45 2.94 -9.76 6.73
C PRO A 45 2.81 -9.33 8.18
N LEU A 46 3.13 -8.05 8.48
CA LEU A 46 3.05 -7.50 9.83
C LEU A 46 1.65 -7.70 10.43
N LEU A 47 0.62 -7.56 9.60
CA LEU A 47 -0.78 -7.68 9.98
C LEU A 47 -1.50 -8.76 9.15
N PRO A 48 -2.52 -9.43 9.70
CA PRO A 48 -3.45 -10.24 8.91
C PRO A 48 -4.13 -9.43 7.80
N PHE A 49 -4.52 -10.09 6.71
CA PHE A 49 -5.10 -9.45 5.53
C PHE A 49 -6.29 -8.51 5.81
N GLU A 50 -7.21 -8.92 6.69
CA GLU A 50 -8.37 -8.09 7.06
C GLU A 50 -7.96 -6.82 7.84
N GLN A 51 -6.92 -6.90 8.66
CA GLN A 51 -6.36 -5.73 9.35
C GLN A 51 -5.63 -4.80 8.37
N GLN A 52 -4.92 -5.36 7.38
CA GLN A 52 -4.30 -4.55 6.31
C GLN A 52 -5.34 -3.74 5.53
N LYS A 53 -6.45 -4.37 5.12
CA LYS A 53 -7.54 -3.68 4.43
C LYS A 53 -8.08 -2.52 5.24
N LYS A 54 -8.30 -2.74 6.55
CA LYS A 54 -8.79 -1.71 7.46
C LYS A 54 -7.82 -0.52 7.54
N VAL A 55 -6.53 -0.79 7.75
CA VAL A 55 -5.48 0.24 7.79
C VAL A 55 -5.41 1.03 6.49
N VAL A 56 -5.44 0.36 5.34
CA VAL A 56 -5.43 1.01 4.02
C VAL A 56 -6.64 1.92 3.85
N HIS A 57 -7.83 1.43 4.18
CA HIS A 57 -9.06 2.20 4.10
C HIS A 57 -9.02 3.44 5.02
N ASP A 58 -8.54 3.29 6.26
CA ASP A 58 -8.43 4.40 7.21
C ASP A 58 -7.40 5.44 6.73
N LEU A 59 -6.28 5.00 6.15
CA LEU A 59 -5.28 5.88 5.53
C LEU A 59 -5.86 6.67 4.34
N VAL A 60 -6.65 6.03 3.48
CA VAL A 60 -7.33 6.69 2.35
C VAL A 60 -8.28 7.77 2.86
N LYS A 61 -9.05 7.50 3.92
CA LYS A 61 -9.92 8.50 4.54
C LYS A 61 -9.12 9.69 5.09
N GLN A 62 -8.04 9.44 5.83
CA GLN A 62 -7.20 10.52 6.37
C GLN A 62 -6.54 11.36 5.27
N GLY A 63 -6.03 10.72 4.22
CA GLY A 63 -5.49 11.41 3.05
C GLY A 63 -6.54 12.28 2.34
N GLY A 64 -7.78 11.78 2.26
CA GLY A 64 -8.92 12.55 1.73
C GLY A 64 -9.22 13.81 2.55
N ASN A 65 -9.21 13.70 3.88
CA ASN A 65 -9.42 14.84 4.78
C ASN A 65 -8.28 15.87 4.66
N LEU A 66 -7.02 15.40 4.66
CA LEU A 66 -5.85 16.26 4.48
C LEU A 66 -5.89 17.01 3.14
N ASN A 67 -6.26 16.32 2.06
CA ASN A 67 -6.39 16.93 0.74
C ASN A 67 -7.50 17.98 0.69
N GLN A 68 -8.61 17.78 1.41
CA GLN A 68 -9.65 18.80 1.54
C GLN A 68 -9.14 20.06 2.24
N VAL A 69 -8.41 19.90 3.36
CA VAL A 69 -7.78 21.03 4.06
C VAL A 69 -6.79 21.75 3.14
N ALA A 70 -5.93 21.02 2.43
CA ALA A 70 -4.95 21.61 1.52
C ALA A 70 -5.61 22.38 0.37
N ARG A 71 -6.67 21.83 -0.24
CA ARG A 71 -7.46 22.54 -1.27
C ARG A 71 -8.10 23.80 -0.72
N TRP A 72 -8.69 23.71 0.47
CA TRP A 72 -9.33 24.85 1.11
C TRP A 72 -8.32 25.98 1.37
N VAL A 73 -7.15 25.66 1.94
CA VAL A 73 -6.06 26.63 2.17
C VAL A 73 -5.59 27.25 0.85
N ASN A 74 -5.44 26.45 -0.20
CA ASN A 74 -5.01 26.96 -1.52
C ASN A 74 -6.02 27.92 -2.16
N LEU A 75 -7.32 27.76 -1.88
CA LEU A 75 -8.38 28.63 -2.39
C LEU A 75 -8.53 29.91 -1.56
N HIS A 76 -8.19 29.88 -0.26
CA HIS A 76 -8.43 30.97 0.69
C HIS A 76 -7.13 31.62 1.18
N LYS A 77 -6.10 31.71 0.33
CA LYS A 77 -4.76 32.22 0.70
C LYS A 77 -4.75 33.65 1.28
N SER A 78 -5.76 34.45 0.95
CA SER A 78 -5.92 35.83 1.45
C SER A 78 -6.83 35.94 2.68
N ASP A 79 -7.47 34.85 3.10
CA ASP A 79 -8.30 34.79 4.30
C ASP A 79 -7.41 34.40 5.50
N LEU A 80 -6.85 35.42 6.15
CA LEU A 80 -5.95 35.29 7.29
C LEU A 80 -6.66 35.68 8.60
N SER A 81 -7.98 35.52 8.65
CA SER A 81 -8.73 35.80 9.88
C SER A 81 -8.34 34.84 11.00
N GLU A 82 -8.46 35.31 12.24
CA GLU A 82 -8.19 34.50 13.44
C GLU A 82 -9.13 33.29 13.53
N ASP A 83 -10.37 33.43 13.07
CA ASP A 83 -11.34 32.32 13.00
C ASP A 83 -10.88 31.23 12.02
N THR A 84 -10.40 31.62 10.84
CA THR A 84 -9.79 30.70 9.86
C THR A 84 -8.59 29.96 10.48
N ALA A 85 -7.70 30.67 11.17
CA ALA A 85 -6.56 30.05 11.85
C ALA A 85 -7.00 29.03 12.91
N ASN A 86 -7.97 29.39 13.75
CA ASN A 86 -8.51 28.50 14.77
C ASN A 86 -9.18 27.26 14.19
N ARG A 87 -9.90 27.40 13.07
CA ARG A 87 -10.51 26.29 12.35
C ARG A 87 -9.46 25.34 11.76
N LEU A 88 -8.39 25.87 11.17
CA LEU A 88 -7.28 25.06 10.67
C LEU A 88 -6.59 24.29 11.80
N ILE A 89 -6.31 24.94 12.94
CA ILE A 89 -5.72 24.29 14.11
C ILE A 89 -6.58 23.10 14.56
N LYS A 90 -7.91 23.27 14.64
CA LYS A 90 -8.84 22.18 14.98
C LYS A 90 -8.78 21.04 13.96
N ASN A 91 -8.84 21.35 12.66
CA ASN A 91 -8.75 20.35 11.60
C ASN A 91 -7.43 19.56 11.66
N PHE A 92 -6.30 20.24 11.92
CA PHE A 92 -5.00 19.58 12.06
C PHE A 92 -4.93 18.71 13.33
N ALA A 93 -5.54 19.12 14.43
CA ALA A 93 -5.64 18.30 15.64
C ALA A 93 -6.44 17.02 15.38
N GLU A 94 -7.56 17.11 14.65
CA GLU A 94 -8.37 15.95 14.27
C GLU A 94 -7.62 15.01 13.31
N LEU A 95 -6.92 15.55 12.31
CA LEU A 95 -6.07 14.75 11.41
C LEU A 95 -4.98 14.02 12.19
N THR A 96 -4.28 14.72 13.09
CA THR A 96 -3.23 14.13 13.93
C THR A 96 -3.77 12.96 14.74
N LYS A 97 -4.91 13.16 15.43
CA LYS A 97 -5.58 12.10 16.19
C LYS A 97 -5.97 10.90 15.30
N GLY A 98 -6.41 11.16 14.07
CA GLY A 98 -6.72 10.12 13.10
C GLY A 98 -5.51 9.29 12.71
N TYR A 99 -4.37 9.94 12.45
CA TYR A 99 -3.11 9.24 12.17
C TYR A 99 -2.56 8.48 13.37
N GLU A 100 -2.68 9.02 14.59
CA GLU A 100 -2.33 8.31 15.83
C GLU A 100 -3.14 7.02 16.01
N GLN A 101 -4.45 7.07 15.72
CA GLN A 101 -5.31 5.88 15.79
C GLN A 101 -4.90 4.82 14.76
N ILE A 102 -4.51 5.21 13.55
CA ILE A 102 -3.98 4.27 12.55
C ILE A 102 -2.65 3.69 13.04
N TRP A 103 -1.77 4.53 13.58
CA TRP A 103 -0.47 4.11 14.09
C TRP A 103 -0.60 3.09 15.24
N GLN A 104 -1.51 3.30 16.18
CA GLN A 104 -1.80 2.35 17.26
C GLN A 104 -2.25 0.97 16.74
N GLN A 105 -2.90 0.90 15.57
CA GLN A 105 -3.26 -0.38 14.95
C GLN A 105 -2.03 -1.14 14.41
N LEU A 106 -0.90 -0.46 14.20
CA LEU A 106 0.34 -1.03 13.69
C LEU A 106 1.32 -1.49 14.80
N GLN A 107 1.15 -1.04 16.05
CA GLN A 107 2.09 -1.28 17.16
C GLN A 107 1.95 -2.68 17.82
N LYS A 108 1.59 -3.72 17.08
CA LYS A 108 1.48 -5.09 17.59
C LYS A 108 2.71 -5.93 17.29
#